data_AF-A0A101FPJ0-F1
#
_entry.id   AF-A0A101FPJ0-F1
#
_cell.length_a   1.000
_cell.length_b   1.000
_cell.length_c   1.000
_cell.angle_alpha   90.00
_cell.angle_beta   90.00
_cell.angle_gamma   90.00
#
_symmetry.space_group_name_H-M   'P 1'
#
loop_
_entity.id
_entity.type
_entity.pdbx_description
1 polymer ?
#
loop_
_entity_poly.entity_id
_entity_poly.type
_entity_poly.pdbx_seq_one_letter_code
_entity_poly.pdbx_strand_id
1 'polypeptide(L)'
;VVDVYGRGMHVDFEPVLERRVHHYINYAQGVWHIGQRDLTWVRISREAFTKGFRLRHLGEILCAMLKDEFARIIDRVQVTLYTREDDVLRLRQEARACYAARDARLENLSDESVDTFYACTLCQTFAPSHVCVVLPERVGLCGAVSWLDARAAYEINPHGCNRPVPRSGLIDPVKGEWAACNAFIREHSHGAVERVCFYSIMDAPHTSCGCFEAIVGVLPECNGFIVVNREYNGMTPSGMTFSTLAGTIGGGIQTPGFMGIARSYLTSRKFIRAEGGLARVVWMPKSLKEQMRPALLRAASAAALPEEFIDMVADEDVGVTVEAILPFLEEKGHPALSLEPLL
;
A
#
# COMPACT_ATOMS: atom_id res chain seq x y z
N VAL A 1 13.79 16.83 -0.88
CA VAL A 1 12.77 17.82 -0.46
C VAL A 1 12.31 18.56 -1.70
N VAL A 2 11.00 18.72 -1.87
CA VAL A 2 10.39 19.46 -2.97
C VAL A 2 9.55 20.58 -2.36
N ASP A 3 10.03 21.80 -2.46
CA ASP A 3 9.30 22.98 -2.00
C ASP A 3 8.45 23.48 -3.16
N VAL A 4 7.15 23.63 -2.93
CA VAL A 4 6.19 24.12 -3.92
C VAL A 4 5.52 25.38 -3.41
N TYR A 5 5.31 26.32 -4.32
CA TYR A 5 4.55 27.53 -4.06
C TYR A 5 3.60 27.76 -5.22
N GLY A 6 2.35 28.09 -4.92
CA GLY A 6 1.42 28.61 -5.90
C GLY A 6 0.15 29.13 -5.24
N ARG A 7 -0.52 30.08 -5.89
CA ARG A 7 -1.75 30.68 -5.35
C ARG A 7 -2.88 29.67 -5.13
N GLY A 8 -2.90 28.59 -5.92
CA GLY A 8 -3.85 27.49 -5.79
C GLY A 8 -3.34 26.32 -4.96
N MET A 9 -2.14 26.40 -4.37
CA MET A 9 -1.56 25.32 -3.58
C MET A 9 -2.18 25.29 -2.18
N HIS A 10 -2.51 24.10 -1.70
CA HIS A 10 -3.01 23.86 -0.35
C HIS A 10 -2.26 22.67 0.26
N VAL A 11 -2.09 22.64 1.59
CA VAL A 11 -1.37 21.56 2.30
C VAL A 11 -1.97 20.17 2.00
N ASP A 12 -3.28 20.10 1.76
CA ASP A 12 -4.00 18.89 1.38
C ASP A 12 -3.57 18.30 0.03
N PHE A 13 -2.95 19.11 -0.83
CA PHE A 13 -2.48 18.68 -2.15
C PHE A 13 -1.06 18.11 -2.11
N GLU A 14 -0.31 18.34 -1.03
CA GLU A 14 1.05 17.81 -0.89
C GLU A 14 1.15 16.30 -1.12
N PRO A 15 0.33 15.42 -0.51
CA PRO A 15 0.43 13.98 -0.76
C PRO A 15 0.10 13.59 -2.21
N VAL A 16 -0.79 14.34 -2.88
CA VAL A 16 -1.10 14.15 -4.30
C VAL A 16 0.15 14.40 -5.15
N LEU A 17 0.85 15.51 -4.89
CA LEU A 17 2.11 15.84 -5.57
C LEU A 17 3.23 14.86 -5.23
N GLU A 18 3.37 14.50 -3.95
CA GLU A 18 4.38 13.57 -3.45
C GLU A 18 4.26 12.20 -4.12
N ARG A 19 3.03 11.72 -4.34
CA ARG A 19 2.79 10.45 -5.05
C ARG A 19 3.36 10.46 -6.47
N ARG A 20 3.37 11.61 -7.16
CA ARG A 20 3.83 11.72 -8.55
C ARG A 20 5.34 11.60 -8.70
N VAL A 21 6.11 11.86 -7.63
CA VAL A 21 7.56 11.63 -7.59
C VAL A 21 7.89 10.22 -8.07
N HIS A 22 7.12 9.22 -7.65
CA HIS A 22 7.29 7.84 -8.09
C HIS A 22 7.25 7.70 -9.62
N HIS A 23 6.26 8.30 -10.29
CA HIS A 23 6.11 8.17 -11.74
C HIS A 23 7.17 8.97 -12.49
N TYR A 24 7.39 10.22 -12.09
CA TYR A 24 8.32 11.11 -12.79
C TYR A 24 9.74 10.57 -12.78
N ILE A 25 10.19 10.04 -11.65
CA ILE A 25 11.53 9.45 -11.57
C ILE A 25 11.63 8.18 -12.43
N ASN A 26 10.58 7.37 -12.52
CA ASN A 26 10.56 6.17 -13.38
C ASN A 26 10.43 6.47 -14.88
N TYR A 27 10.13 7.70 -15.30
CA TYR A 27 10.15 8.07 -16.72
C TYR A 27 11.58 8.16 -17.28
N ALA A 28 12.57 8.37 -16.42
CA ALA A 28 13.97 8.42 -16.83
C ALA A 28 14.52 7.01 -17.08
N GLN A 29 14.93 6.72 -18.33
CA GLN A 29 15.52 5.43 -18.69
C GLN A 29 16.74 5.11 -17.82
N GLY A 30 16.75 3.92 -17.21
CA GLY A 30 17.83 3.45 -16.34
C GLY A 30 17.79 4.03 -14.92
N VAL A 31 16.72 4.75 -14.56
CA VAL A 31 16.43 5.18 -13.19
C VAL A 31 15.17 4.48 -12.72
N TRP A 32 15.16 4.05 -11.47
CA TRP A 32 14.05 3.31 -10.88
C TRP A 32 13.74 3.86 -9.50
N HIS A 33 12.46 4.05 -9.20
CA HIS A 33 11.95 4.47 -7.89
C HIS A 33 10.80 3.55 -7.46
N ILE A 34 10.79 3.11 -6.20
CA ILE A 34 9.63 2.45 -5.58
C ILE A 34 9.43 2.97 -4.15
N GLY A 35 8.30 2.62 -3.55
CA GLY A 35 7.96 3.04 -2.19
C GLY A 35 7.43 4.47 -2.14
N GLN A 36 7.38 5.00 -0.93
CA GLN A 36 6.72 6.25 -0.59
C GLN A 36 7.25 6.79 0.74
N ARG A 37 7.04 8.09 1.02
CA ARG A 37 7.50 8.75 2.25
C ARG A 37 8.97 8.48 2.56
N ASP A 38 9.29 7.92 3.72
CA ASP A 38 10.65 7.57 4.16
C ASP A 38 11.02 6.10 3.86
N LEU A 39 10.20 5.40 3.09
CA LEU A 39 10.40 4.02 2.61
C LEU A 39 10.73 3.97 1.12
N THR A 40 11.09 5.11 0.52
CA THR A 40 11.46 5.18 -0.89
C THR A 40 12.76 4.46 -1.15
N TRP A 41 12.83 3.77 -2.29
CA TRP A 41 14.05 3.14 -2.78
C TRP A 41 14.31 3.54 -4.22
N VAL A 42 15.48 4.12 -4.46
CA VAL A 42 15.92 4.60 -5.78
C VAL A 42 17.16 3.85 -6.24
N ARG A 43 17.19 3.44 -7.51
CA ARG A 43 18.34 2.83 -8.17
C ARG A 43 18.65 3.59 -9.46
N ILE A 44 19.93 3.80 -9.75
CA ILE A 44 20.43 4.40 -11.00
C ILE A 44 21.36 3.37 -11.65
N SER A 45 21.09 3.02 -12.90
CA SER A 45 21.89 2.03 -13.62
C SER A 45 23.28 2.59 -13.96
N ARG A 46 24.26 1.69 -14.09
CA ARG A 46 25.60 2.05 -14.57
C ARG A 46 25.55 2.68 -15.96
N GLU A 47 24.65 2.20 -16.82
CA GLU A 47 24.45 2.76 -18.16
C GLU A 47 23.96 4.21 -18.12
N ALA A 48 22.95 4.51 -17.29
CA ALA A 48 22.44 5.88 -17.13
C ALA A 48 23.56 6.82 -16.64
N PHE A 49 24.34 6.38 -15.65
CA PHE A 49 25.49 7.15 -15.16
C PHE A 49 26.53 7.42 -16.25
N THR A 50 26.90 6.39 -17.03
CA THR A 50 27.85 6.50 -18.16
C THR A 50 27.33 7.44 -19.25
N LYS A 51 26.02 7.43 -19.53
CA LYS A 51 25.37 8.39 -20.46
C LYS A 51 25.26 9.81 -19.89
N GLY A 52 25.74 10.05 -18.68
CA GLY A 52 25.83 11.38 -18.08
C GLY A 52 24.78 11.66 -17.00
N PHE A 53 23.94 10.71 -16.61
CA PHE A 53 22.95 10.92 -15.56
C PHE A 53 23.63 11.27 -14.23
N ARG A 54 23.14 12.30 -13.54
CA ARG A 54 23.63 12.79 -12.24
C ARG A 54 22.43 13.09 -11.35
N LEU A 55 22.66 13.17 -10.03
CA LEU A 55 21.60 13.43 -9.07
C LEU A 55 20.80 14.69 -9.39
N ARG A 56 21.45 15.77 -9.86
CA ARG A 56 20.75 17.02 -10.26
C ARG A 56 19.59 16.80 -11.23
N HIS A 57 19.69 15.78 -12.10
CA HIS A 57 18.65 15.50 -13.09
C HIS A 57 17.36 14.97 -12.43
N LEU A 58 17.44 14.35 -11.25
CA LEU A 58 16.24 14.04 -10.45
C LEU A 58 15.49 15.33 -10.11
N GLY A 59 16.22 16.38 -9.71
CA GLY A 59 15.64 17.69 -9.41
C GLY A 59 15.07 18.39 -10.65
N GLU A 60 15.77 18.34 -11.77
CA GLU A 60 15.28 18.89 -13.05
C GLU A 60 13.98 18.21 -13.51
N ILE A 61 13.92 16.87 -13.44
CA ILE A 61 12.71 16.10 -13.75
C ILE A 61 11.54 16.53 -12.86
N LEU A 62 11.75 16.57 -11.54
CA LEU A 62 10.68 16.93 -10.61
C LEU A 62 10.21 18.37 -10.82
N CYS A 63 11.12 19.32 -11.01
CA CYS A 63 10.78 20.71 -11.32
C CYS A 63 9.96 20.85 -12.61
N ALA A 64 10.35 20.15 -13.67
CA ALA A 64 9.66 20.20 -14.96
C ALA A 64 8.28 19.56 -14.88
N MET A 65 8.22 18.31 -14.41
CA MET A 65 6.98 17.51 -14.42
C MET A 65 5.92 18.07 -13.47
N LEU A 66 6.29 18.54 -12.27
CA LEU A 66 5.33 19.14 -11.34
C LEU A 66 4.73 20.43 -11.89
N LYS A 67 5.55 21.28 -12.53
CA LYS A 67 5.05 22.51 -13.15
C LYS A 67 4.16 22.23 -14.34
N ASP A 68 4.51 21.23 -15.15
CA ASP A 68 3.73 20.86 -16.34
C ASP A 68 2.36 20.29 -15.93
N GLU A 69 2.33 19.29 -15.06
CA GLU A 69 1.10 18.58 -14.70
C GLU A 69 0.17 19.39 -13.78
N PHE A 70 0.75 20.24 -12.93
CA PHE A 70 0.01 21.00 -11.92
C PHE A 70 0.10 22.52 -12.12
N ALA A 71 0.25 22.96 -13.37
CA ALA A 71 0.37 24.38 -13.74
C ALA A 71 -0.73 25.30 -13.18
N ARG A 72 -1.91 24.75 -12.86
CA ARG A 72 -3.03 25.49 -12.27
C ARG A 72 -2.88 25.78 -10.78
N ILE A 73 -2.08 24.99 -10.06
CA ILE A 73 -1.92 25.08 -8.60
C ILE A 73 -0.48 25.42 -8.18
N ILE A 74 0.53 25.14 -9.01
CA ILE A 74 1.95 25.39 -8.73
C ILE A 74 2.48 26.52 -9.63
N ASP A 75 3.01 27.59 -9.01
CA ASP A 75 3.70 28.68 -9.69
C ASP A 75 5.23 28.47 -9.69
N ARG A 76 5.79 27.95 -8.59
CA ARG A 76 7.23 27.79 -8.38
C ARG A 76 7.52 26.45 -7.71
N VAL A 77 8.63 25.84 -8.12
CA VAL A 77 9.15 24.58 -7.57
C VAL A 77 10.63 24.76 -7.30
N GLN A 78 11.08 24.31 -6.14
CA GLN A 78 12.47 24.16 -5.78
C GLN A 78 12.69 22.73 -5.31
N VAL A 79 13.76 22.10 -5.78
CA VAL A 79 14.13 20.74 -5.36
C VAL A 79 15.51 20.77 -4.73
N THR A 80 15.59 20.22 -3.52
CA THR A 80 16.86 20.05 -2.80
C THR A 80 17.08 18.56 -2.54
N LEU A 81 18.23 18.05 -3.01
CA LEU A 81 18.67 16.67 -2.86
C LEU A 81 19.73 16.60 -1.76
N TYR A 82 19.41 15.91 -0.67
CA TYR A 82 20.32 15.74 0.46
C TYR A 82 20.95 14.34 0.38
N THR A 83 22.27 14.29 0.37
CA THR A 83 23.06 13.04 0.34
C THR A 83 24.01 12.90 1.53
N ARG A 84 24.14 13.95 2.35
CA ARG A 84 24.88 13.91 3.61
C ARG A 84 24.02 13.23 4.67
N GLU A 85 24.59 12.25 5.37
CA GLU A 85 23.86 11.40 6.31
C GLU A 85 23.14 12.21 7.40
N ASP A 86 23.84 13.15 8.05
CA ASP A 86 23.26 13.99 9.12
C ASP A 86 22.05 14.80 8.64
N ASP A 87 22.13 15.38 7.43
CA ASP A 87 21.03 16.14 6.84
C ASP A 87 19.83 15.23 6.57
N VAL A 88 20.08 14.04 6.01
CA VAL A 88 19.04 13.05 5.71
C VAL A 88 18.36 12.57 7.00
N LEU A 89 19.12 12.23 8.03
CA LEU A 89 18.58 11.73 9.30
C LEU A 89 17.72 12.78 10.01
N ARG A 90 18.15 14.05 10.01
CA ARG A 90 17.38 15.17 10.57
C ARG A 90 16.08 15.39 9.79
N LEU A 91 16.17 15.57 8.47
CA LEU A 91 15.01 15.83 7.61
C LEU A 91 14.02 14.67 7.60
N ARG A 92 14.48 13.42 7.77
CA ARG A 92 13.60 12.26 7.92
C ARG A 92 12.68 12.39 9.13
N GLN A 93 13.17 12.94 10.26
CA GLN A 93 12.32 13.15 11.43
C GLN A 93 11.29 14.25 11.20
N GLU A 94 11.68 15.34 10.55
CA GLU A 94 10.76 16.41 10.16
C GLU A 94 9.67 15.89 9.22
N ALA A 95 10.05 15.10 8.21
CA ALA A 95 9.12 14.47 7.28
C ALA A 95 8.15 13.51 7.99
N ARG A 96 8.63 12.70 8.95
CA ARG A 96 7.79 11.82 9.77
C ARG A 96 6.73 12.57 10.57
N ALA A 97 7.04 13.76 11.08
CA ALA A 97 6.05 14.59 11.75
C ALA A 97 4.94 15.04 10.79
N CYS A 98 5.29 15.45 9.56
CA CYS A 98 4.31 15.75 8.52
C CYS A 98 3.45 14.53 8.17
N TYR A 99 4.05 13.34 8.05
CA TYR A 99 3.33 12.11 7.76
C TYR A 99 2.36 11.74 8.88
N ALA A 100 2.77 11.85 10.15
CA ALA A 100 1.89 11.62 11.29
C ALA A 100 0.69 12.59 11.31
N ALA A 101 0.90 13.86 10.98
CA ALA A 101 -0.18 14.83 10.88
C ALA A 101 -1.16 14.50 9.74
N ARG A 102 -0.67 13.98 8.61
CA ARG A 102 -1.52 13.49 7.51
C ARG A 102 -2.32 12.26 7.93
N ASP A 103 -1.69 11.31 8.60
CA ASP A 103 -2.33 10.07 9.06
C ASP A 103 -3.40 10.35 10.13
N ALA A 104 -3.17 11.30 11.05
CA ALA A 104 -4.13 11.70 12.07
C ALA A 104 -5.46 12.22 11.49
N ARG A 105 -5.44 12.78 10.27
CA ARG A 105 -6.66 13.24 9.59
C ARG A 105 -7.54 12.08 9.11
N LEU A 106 -6.96 10.90 8.93
CA LEU A 106 -7.67 9.69 8.50
C LEU A 106 -8.28 8.93 9.68
N GLU A 107 -7.79 9.12 10.91
CA GLU A 107 -8.22 8.33 12.09
C GLU A 107 -9.72 8.40 12.38
N ASN A 108 -10.36 9.53 12.08
CA ASN A 108 -11.79 9.75 12.31
C ASN A 108 -12.68 9.34 11.11
N LEU A 109 -12.09 8.89 10.00
CA LEU A 109 -12.84 8.43 8.83
C LEU A 109 -13.02 6.91 8.87
N SER A 110 -14.25 6.46 8.62
CA SER A 110 -14.58 5.05 8.41
C SER A 110 -15.26 4.84 7.06
N ASP A 111 -15.24 3.61 6.58
CA ASP A 111 -15.91 3.24 5.32
C ASP A 111 -17.42 3.45 5.42
N GLU A 112 -17.99 3.35 6.62
CA GLU A 112 -19.39 3.66 6.90
C GLU A 112 -19.72 5.16 6.96
N SER A 113 -18.73 6.01 7.27
CA SER A 113 -18.93 7.46 7.43
C SER A 113 -18.97 8.24 6.12
N VAL A 114 -18.68 7.59 4.99
CA VAL A 114 -18.64 8.21 3.66
C VAL A 114 -19.69 7.61 2.72
N ASP A 115 -20.13 8.37 1.73
CA ASP A 115 -21.04 7.94 0.66
C ASP A 115 -20.31 7.69 -0.67
N THR A 116 -19.01 8.00 -0.72
CA THR A 116 -18.20 8.01 -1.92
C THR A 116 -16.84 7.39 -1.62
N PHE A 117 -16.44 6.43 -2.45
CA PHE A 117 -15.07 5.95 -2.54
C PHE A 117 -14.37 6.59 -3.74
N TYR A 118 -13.07 6.36 -3.89
CA TYR A 118 -12.33 6.90 -5.03
C TYR A 118 -11.56 5.80 -5.73
N ALA A 119 -11.77 5.67 -7.03
CA ALA A 119 -10.93 4.84 -7.86
C ALA A 119 -9.58 5.51 -8.14
N CYS A 120 -8.58 4.72 -8.50
CA CYS A 120 -7.28 5.16 -8.98
C CYS A 120 -6.80 4.24 -10.11
N THR A 121 -6.62 4.81 -11.30
CA THR A 121 -6.12 4.12 -12.51
C THR A 121 -4.66 4.46 -12.83
N LEU A 122 -3.97 5.14 -11.91
CA LEU A 122 -2.62 5.67 -12.12
C LEU A 122 -1.60 4.59 -12.56
N CYS A 123 -1.73 3.38 -12.04
CA CYS A 123 -0.80 2.29 -12.30
C CYS A 123 -1.14 1.46 -13.55
N GLN A 124 -2.13 1.87 -14.35
CA GLN A 124 -2.46 1.19 -15.63
C GLN A 124 -1.35 1.30 -16.68
N THR A 125 -0.41 2.22 -16.49
CA THR A 125 0.86 2.26 -17.23
C THR A 125 1.71 1.00 -17.05
N PHE A 126 1.56 0.28 -15.94
CA PHE A 126 2.25 -0.98 -15.64
C PHE A 126 1.34 -2.21 -15.72
N ALA A 127 0.08 -2.08 -15.28
CA ALA A 127 -0.89 -3.16 -15.26
C ALA A 127 -2.22 -2.67 -15.86
N PRO A 128 -2.44 -2.82 -17.18
CA PRO A 128 -3.55 -2.15 -17.89
C PRO A 128 -4.94 -2.45 -17.34
N SER A 129 -5.18 -3.66 -16.83
CA SER A 129 -6.47 -4.06 -16.24
C SER A 129 -6.62 -3.70 -14.76
N HIS A 130 -5.57 -3.18 -14.10
CA HIS A 130 -5.61 -2.89 -12.68
C HIS A 130 -6.36 -1.59 -12.38
N VAL A 131 -7.25 -1.64 -11.39
CA VAL A 131 -7.96 -0.48 -10.85
C VAL A 131 -7.91 -0.58 -9.34
N CYS A 132 -7.35 0.43 -8.67
CA CYS A 132 -7.53 0.60 -7.23
C CYS A 132 -8.87 1.24 -6.94
N VAL A 133 -9.62 0.74 -5.95
CA VAL A 133 -10.65 1.54 -5.27
C VAL A 133 -10.19 1.75 -3.84
N VAL A 134 -10.02 3.02 -3.48
CA VAL A 134 -9.48 3.49 -2.22
C VAL A 134 -10.66 3.85 -1.30
N LEU A 135 -10.70 3.17 -0.16
CA LEU A 135 -11.69 3.39 0.90
C LEU A 135 -10.99 4.10 2.07
N PRO A 136 -11.71 4.81 2.95
CA PRO A 136 -11.12 5.42 4.15
C PRO A 136 -10.23 4.47 4.96
N GLU A 137 -10.66 3.23 5.13
CA GLU A 137 -9.97 2.22 5.93
C GLU A 137 -9.16 1.24 5.07
N ARG A 138 -9.04 1.51 3.76
CA ARG A 138 -8.22 0.72 2.83
C ARG A 138 -7.50 1.64 1.84
N VAL A 139 -6.33 2.10 2.28
CA VAL A 139 -5.38 2.86 1.45
C VAL A 139 -5.04 2.10 0.17
N GLY A 140 -4.74 2.81 -0.92
CA GLY A 140 -4.22 2.19 -2.12
C GLY A 140 -2.97 1.35 -1.81
N LEU A 141 -2.83 0.20 -2.46
CA LEU A 141 -1.80 -0.82 -2.15
C LEU A 141 -0.35 -0.30 -2.14
N CYS A 142 -0.10 0.82 -2.81
CA CYS A 142 1.19 1.52 -2.80
C CYS A 142 1.55 2.24 -1.49
N GLY A 143 0.61 2.37 -0.55
CA GLY A 143 0.78 3.09 0.72
C GLY A 143 0.72 4.63 0.62
N ALA A 144 0.56 5.17 -0.58
CA ALA A 144 0.76 6.60 -0.87
C ALA A 144 -0.46 7.32 -1.47
N VAL A 145 -1.61 6.64 -1.51
CA VAL A 145 -2.88 7.24 -1.94
C VAL A 145 -3.94 6.82 -0.93
N SER A 146 -4.17 7.68 0.05
CA SER A 146 -5.30 7.57 0.98
C SER A 146 -6.59 8.05 0.32
N TRP A 147 -7.72 7.85 1.01
CA TRP A 147 -9.02 8.34 0.54
C TRP A 147 -9.04 9.86 0.41
N LEU A 148 -8.43 10.59 1.37
CA LEU A 148 -8.30 12.05 1.30
C LEU A 148 -7.44 12.50 0.12
N ASP A 149 -6.36 11.77 -0.16
CA ASP A 149 -5.48 12.08 -1.30
C ASP A 149 -6.20 11.87 -2.62
N ALA A 150 -6.96 10.78 -2.74
CA ALA A 150 -7.73 10.48 -3.94
C ALA A 150 -8.85 11.52 -4.18
N ARG A 151 -9.51 11.99 -3.11
CA ARG A 151 -10.45 13.11 -3.17
C ARG A 151 -9.76 14.38 -3.64
N ALA A 152 -8.65 14.76 -3.00
CA ALA A 152 -7.88 15.95 -3.35
C ALA A 152 -7.39 15.91 -4.80
N ALA A 153 -6.93 14.74 -5.28
CA ALA A 153 -6.51 14.55 -6.66
C ALA A 153 -7.65 14.80 -7.66
N TYR A 154 -8.87 14.35 -7.35
CA TYR A 154 -10.06 14.62 -8.16
C TYR A 154 -10.44 16.11 -8.15
N GLU A 155 -10.34 16.78 -6.99
CA GLU A 155 -10.59 18.24 -6.88
C GLU A 155 -9.59 19.05 -7.73
N ILE A 156 -8.32 18.65 -7.75
CA ILE A 156 -7.29 19.29 -8.57
C ILE A 156 -7.57 19.09 -10.06
N ASN A 157 -7.88 17.84 -10.46
CA ASN A 157 -8.14 17.50 -11.85
C ASN A 157 -9.27 16.45 -11.95
N PRO A 158 -10.50 16.88 -12.26
CA PRO A 158 -11.63 15.96 -12.42
C PRO A 158 -11.39 14.91 -13.51
N HIS A 159 -10.57 15.19 -14.53
CA HIS A 159 -10.24 14.27 -15.61
C HIS A 159 -8.98 13.44 -15.33
N GLY A 160 -8.43 13.50 -14.11
CA GLY A 160 -7.26 12.76 -13.69
C GLY A 160 -7.52 11.27 -13.44
N CYS A 161 -6.50 10.59 -12.90
CA CYS A 161 -6.55 9.16 -12.62
C CYS A 161 -7.42 8.78 -11.41
N ASN A 162 -7.85 9.76 -10.61
CA ASN A 162 -8.71 9.54 -9.45
C ASN A 162 -10.13 9.99 -9.76
N ARG A 163 -11.10 9.09 -9.57
CA ARG A 163 -12.50 9.32 -9.94
C ARG A 163 -13.43 8.88 -8.80
N PRO A 164 -14.49 9.64 -8.50
CA PRO A 164 -15.43 9.26 -7.46
C PRO A 164 -16.23 8.03 -7.89
N VAL A 165 -16.45 7.13 -6.93
CA VAL A 165 -17.27 5.92 -7.07
C VAL A 165 -18.29 5.93 -5.93
N PRO A 166 -19.60 6.06 -6.23
CA PRO A 166 -20.62 6.04 -5.19
C PRO A 166 -20.58 4.74 -4.37
N ARG A 167 -20.71 4.83 -3.05
CA ARG A 167 -20.90 3.67 -2.15
C ARG A 167 -22.36 3.22 -2.20
N SER A 168 -22.80 2.73 -3.35
CA SER A 168 -24.19 2.32 -3.59
C SER A 168 -24.30 0.89 -4.13
N GLY A 169 -25.50 0.32 -3.98
CA GLY A 169 -25.77 -1.07 -4.37
C GLY A 169 -24.96 -2.07 -3.56
N LEU A 170 -25.00 -1.97 -2.23
CA LEU A 170 -24.36 -2.95 -1.33
C LEU A 170 -24.89 -4.36 -1.64
N ILE A 171 -23.97 -5.27 -1.98
CA ILE A 171 -24.25 -6.69 -2.28
C ILE A 171 -23.94 -7.54 -1.05
N ASP A 172 -22.76 -7.35 -0.45
CA ASP A 172 -22.32 -8.12 0.72
C ASP A 172 -21.63 -7.19 1.76
N PRO A 173 -22.22 -6.98 2.95
CA PRO A 173 -21.64 -6.14 4.01
C PRO A 173 -20.43 -6.75 4.72
N VAL A 174 -20.29 -8.08 4.70
CA VAL A 174 -19.20 -8.81 5.37
C VAL A 174 -17.96 -8.78 4.49
N LYS A 175 -18.12 -9.13 3.22
CA LYS A 175 -17.04 -9.12 2.21
C LYS A 175 -16.75 -7.73 1.65
N GLY A 176 -17.67 -6.79 1.87
CA GLY A 176 -17.56 -5.44 1.32
C GLY A 176 -17.62 -5.48 -0.19
N GLU A 177 -18.78 -5.85 -0.74
CA GLU A 177 -19.03 -5.84 -2.18
C GLU A 177 -20.13 -4.83 -2.51
N TRP A 178 -19.86 -3.97 -3.50
CA TRP A 178 -20.81 -2.94 -3.97
C TRP A 178 -20.94 -2.99 -5.49
N ALA A 179 -22.18 -2.98 -5.99
CA ALA A 179 -22.48 -2.98 -7.42
C ALA A 179 -21.86 -1.79 -8.15
N ALA A 180 -21.86 -0.60 -7.56
CA ALA A 180 -21.24 0.59 -8.15
C ALA A 180 -19.72 0.46 -8.30
N CYS A 181 -19.05 -0.13 -7.31
CA CYS A 181 -17.61 -0.42 -7.39
C CYS A 181 -17.32 -1.46 -8.48
N ASN A 182 -18.09 -2.54 -8.51
CA ASN A 182 -17.96 -3.59 -9.53
C ASN A 182 -18.16 -3.03 -10.95
N ALA A 183 -19.16 -2.16 -11.16
CA ALA A 183 -19.41 -1.53 -12.44
C ALA A 183 -18.22 -0.66 -12.89
N PHE A 184 -17.71 0.20 -11.99
CA PHE A 184 -16.55 1.04 -12.28
C PHE A 184 -15.32 0.20 -12.62
N ILE A 185 -15.02 -0.81 -11.80
CA ILE A 185 -13.87 -1.71 -11.99
C ILE A 185 -14.00 -2.44 -13.32
N ARG A 186 -15.17 -2.97 -13.67
CA ARG A 186 -15.39 -3.69 -14.94
C ARG A 186 -15.15 -2.80 -16.15
N GLU A 187 -15.67 -1.58 -16.13
CA GLU A 187 -15.45 -0.61 -17.20
C GLU A 187 -13.96 -0.27 -17.36
N HIS A 188 -13.29 0.05 -16.25
CA HIS A 188 -11.92 0.58 -16.26
C HIS A 188 -10.85 -0.51 -16.27
N SER A 189 -11.22 -1.78 -16.08
CA SER A 189 -10.36 -2.95 -16.29
C SER A 189 -10.54 -3.58 -17.68
N HIS A 190 -11.32 -2.95 -18.56
CA HIS A 190 -11.66 -3.47 -19.90
C HIS A 190 -12.36 -4.84 -19.85
N GLY A 191 -13.19 -5.06 -18.83
CA GLY A 191 -13.92 -6.30 -18.62
C GLY A 191 -13.09 -7.43 -17.98
N ALA A 192 -11.81 -7.21 -17.68
CA ALA A 192 -10.96 -8.25 -17.10
C ALA A 192 -11.30 -8.59 -15.64
N VAL A 193 -11.90 -7.65 -14.89
CA VAL A 193 -12.32 -7.85 -13.50
C VAL A 193 -13.79 -7.50 -13.36
N GLU A 194 -14.61 -8.47 -12.97
CA GLU A 194 -16.07 -8.29 -12.92
C GLU A 194 -16.58 -7.78 -11.58
N ARG A 195 -15.94 -8.22 -10.48
CA ARG A 195 -16.30 -7.88 -9.10
C ARG A 195 -15.09 -7.91 -8.16
N VAL A 196 -15.19 -7.19 -7.05
CA VAL A 196 -14.17 -7.18 -5.99
C VAL A 196 -14.83 -7.20 -4.61
N CYS A 197 -14.31 -8.05 -3.73
CA CYS A 197 -14.61 -8.02 -2.30
C CYS A 197 -13.52 -7.24 -1.55
N PHE A 198 -13.85 -6.09 -0.99
CA PHE A 198 -12.88 -5.20 -0.35
C PHE A 198 -12.40 -5.69 1.01
N TYR A 199 -13.06 -6.68 1.60
CA TYR A 199 -12.72 -7.21 2.92
C TYR A 199 -12.38 -8.70 2.90
N SER A 200 -12.34 -9.32 1.72
CA SER A 200 -12.01 -10.73 1.53
C SER A 200 -10.73 -10.91 0.71
N ILE A 201 -9.85 -11.81 1.16
CA ILE A 201 -8.73 -12.32 0.36
C ILE A 201 -9.10 -13.60 -0.42
N MET A 202 -10.13 -14.32 0.05
CA MET A 202 -10.52 -15.63 -0.47
C MET A 202 -11.48 -15.54 -1.66
N ASP A 203 -12.33 -14.53 -1.69
CA ASP A 203 -13.36 -14.37 -2.72
C ASP A 203 -13.16 -13.06 -3.50
N ALA A 204 -12.86 -13.16 -4.79
CA ALA A 204 -12.66 -12.02 -5.68
C ALA A 204 -11.79 -10.89 -5.06
N PRO A 205 -10.54 -11.19 -4.63
CA PRO A 205 -9.70 -10.19 -4.00
C PRO A 205 -9.38 -9.05 -4.97
N HIS A 206 -9.02 -7.92 -4.40
CA HIS A 206 -8.56 -6.77 -5.16
C HIS A 206 -7.25 -7.09 -5.91
N THR A 207 -7.18 -6.77 -7.20
CA THR A 207 -5.98 -7.03 -8.02
C THR A 207 -4.80 -6.16 -7.58
N SER A 208 -3.59 -6.52 -8.03
CA SER A 208 -2.37 -5.75 -7.75
C SER A 208 -1.69 -5.30 -9.05
N CYS A 209 -1.12 -4.09 -9.06
CA CYS A 209 -0.25 -3.66 -10.16
C CYS A 209 1.17 -4.20 -9.98
N GLY A 210 2.06 -3.42 -9.38
CA GLY A 210 3.43 -3.83 -9.10
C GLY A 210 4.11 -3.05 -7.96
N CYS A 211 3.43 -2.07 -7.37
CA CYS A 211 4.00 -1.16 -6.37
C CYS A 211 3.53 -1.40 -4.93
N PHE A 212 2.92 -2.55 -4.63
CA PHE A 212 2.51 -2.92 -3.27
C PHE A 212 3.70 -2.95 -2.31
N GLU A 213 3.48 -2.53 -1.06
CA GLU A 213 4.53 -2.51 -0.03
C GLU A 213 4.73 -3.88 0.63
N ALA A 214 3.65 -4.64 0.73
CA ALA A 214 3.65 -5.99 1.27
C ALA A 214 2.69 -6.91 0.50
N ILE A 215 2.86 -8.21 0.68
CA ILE A 215 1.99 -9.25 0.14
C ILE A 215 1.44 -10.04 1.31
N VAL A 216 0.12 -10.26 1.30
CA VAL A 216 -0.55 -11.24 2.14
C VAL A 216 -0.73 -12.52 1.33
N GLY A 217 -0.44 -13.66 1.93
CA GLY A 217 -0.67 -14.98 1.33
C GLY A 217 -1.28 -15.93 2.35
N VAL A 218 -2.25 -16.74 1.92
CA VAL A 218 -2.86 -17.78 2.76
C VAL A 218 -1.86 -18.90 3.01
N LEU A 219 -1.83 -19.37 4.26
CA LEU A 219 -1.07 -20.52 4.72
C LEU A 219 -2.06 -21.54 5.32
N PRO A 220 -2.64 -22.42 4.48
CA PRO A 220 -3.71 -23.34 4.89
C PRO A 220 -3.37 -24.18 6.12
N GLU A 221 -2.15 -24.70 6.18
CA GLU A 221 -1.65 -25.58 7.24
C GLU A 221 -1.61 -24.90 8.61
N CYS A 222 -1.56 -23.57 8.64
CA CYS A 222 -1.60 -22.76 9.86
C CYS A 222 -2.94 -22.03 10.05
N ASN A 223 -3.94 -22.32 9.22
CA ASN A 223 -5.25 -21.66 9.22
C ASN A 223 -5.14 -20.11 9.23
N GLY A 224 -4.14 -19.56 8.54
CA GLY A 224 -3.73 -18.16 8.70
C GLY A 224 -3.09 -17.56 7.46
N PHE A 225 -2.45 -16.41 7.66
CA PHE A 225 -1.81 -15.61 6.63
C PHE A 225 -0.34 -15.36 6.94
N ILE A 226 0.50 -15.41 5.92
CA ILE A 226 1.81 -14.78 5.93
C ILE A 226 1.68 -13.34 5.43
N VAL A 227 2.54 -12.45 5.94
CA VAL A 227 2.66 -11.07 5.45
C VAL A 227 4.14 -10.79 5.20
N VAL A 228 4.51 -10.47 3.96
CA VAL A 228 5.92 -10.20 3.59
C VAL A 228 6.07 -8.85 2.90
N ASN A 229 6.96 -7.99 3.42
CA ASN A 229 7.27 -6.68 2.82
C ASN A 229 8.34 -6.77 1.73
N ARG A 230 8.32 -5.78 0.84
CA ARG A 230 9.17 -5.70 -0.36
C ARG A 230 10.68 -5.80 -0.11
N GLU A 231 11.15 -5.29 1.02
CA GLU A 231 12.55 -5.22 1.38
C GLU A 231 13.09 -6.55 1.93
N TYR A 232 12.20 -7.46 2.34
CA TYR A 232 12.58 -8.77 2.83
C TYR A 232 12.94 -9.68 1.64
N ASN A 233 14.20 -10.14 1.61
CA ASN A 233 14.75 -10.95 0.51
C ASN A 233 14.79 -12.45 0.84
N GLY A 234 14.39 -12.85 2.05
CA GLY A 234 14.45 -14.24 2.50
C GLY A 234 13.30 -15.09 1.98
N MET A 235 13.37 -16.38 2.33
CA MET A 235 12.26 -17.32 2.12
C MET A 235 11.14 -17.04 3.12
N THR A 236 9.92 -17.42 2.75
CA THR A 236 8.75 -17.37 3.63
C THR A 236 8.14 -18.78 3.76
N PRO A 237 7.30 -19.03 4.78
CA PRO A 237 6.60 -20.31 4.95
C PRO A 237 5.74 -20.73 3.75
N SER A 238 5.39 -19.82 2.83
CA SER A 238 4.69 -20.19 1.59
C SER A 238 5.62 -20.82 0.53
N GLY A 239 6.89 -21.08 0.85
CA GLY A 239 7.89 -21.62 -0.08
C GLY A 239 8.32 -20.63 -1.17
N MET A 240 8.01 -19.34 -1.03
CA MET A 240 8.30 -18.31 -2.01
C MET A 240 8.91 -17.06 -1.36
N THR A 241 9.80 -16.38 -2.08
CA THR A 241 10.28 -15.04 -1.72
C THR A 241 9.24 -13.97 -2.08
N PHE A 242 9.41 -12.75 -1.57
CA PHE A 242 8.60 -11.60 -2.01
C PHE A 242 8.60 -11.44 -3.54
N SER A 243 9.76 -11.55 -4.19
CA SER A 243 9.88 -11.36 -5.64
C SER A 243 9.11 -12.41 -6.43
N THR A 244 9.12 -13.67 -5.96
CA THR A 244 8.36 -14.75 -6.58
C THR A 244 6.85 -14.52 -6.42
N LEU A 245 6.39 -14.20 -5.20
CA LEU A 245 5.00 -13.87 -4.92
C LEU A 245 4.53 -12.66 -5.73
N ALA A 246 5.36 -11.62 -5.84
CA ALA A 246 5.06 -10.41 -6.61
C ALA A 246 4.84 -10.72 -8.10
N GLY A 247 5.60 -11.66 -8.66
CA GLY A 247 5.42 -12.15 -10.03
C GLY A 247 4.09 -12.89 -10.23
N THR A 248 3.60 -13.57 -9.20
CA THR A 248 2.32 -14.31 -9.23
C THR A 248 1.10 -13.39 -9.13
N ILE A 249 1.15 -12.34 -8.31
CA ILE A 249 -0.05 -11.52 -8.01
C ILE A 249 -0.11 -10.21 -8.80
N GLY A 250 1.01 -9.79 -9.39
CA GLY A 250 1.11 -8.54 -10.14
C GLY A 250 0.39 -8.58 -11.48
N GLY A 251 0.28 -7.42 -12.13
CA GLY A 251 -0.22 -7.33 -13.50
C GLY A 251 -1.74 -7.21 -13.64
N GLY A 252 -2.48 -7.00 -12.54
CA GLY A 252 -3.91 -6.70 -12.60
C GLY A 252 -4.80 -7.94 -12.71
N ILE A 253 -4.33 -9.09 -12.21
CA ILE A 253 -5.10 -10.34 -12.12
C ILE A 253 -5.65 -10.57 -10.71
N GLN A 254 -6.80 -11.24 -10.60
CA GLN A 254 -7.34 -11.68 -9.31
C GLN A 254 -6.72 -13.01 -8.91
N THR A 255 -6.17 -13.08 -7.71
CA THR A 255 -5.47 -14.25 -7.18
C THR A 255 -6.05 -14.61 -5.81
N PRO A 256 -7.18 -15.33 -5.74
CA PRO A 256 -7.74 -15.81 -4.48
C PRO A 256 -6.67 -16.43 -3.56
N GLY A 257 -6.61 -15.94 -2.32
CA GLY A 257 -5.61 -16.34 -1.34
C GLY A 257 -4.31 -15.52 -1.34
N PHE A 258 -4.11 -14.61 -2.30
CA PHE A 258 -2.97 -13.71 -2.31
C PHE A 258 -3.37 -12.26 -2.64
N MET A 259 -2.76 -11.29 -1.98
CA MET A 259 -3.11 -9.88 -2.19
C MET A 259 -1.96 -8.94 -1.87
N GLY A 260 -1.67 -8.01 -2.79
CA GLY A 260 -0.75 -6.90 -2.56
C GLY A 260 -1.44 -5.81 -1.74
N ILE A 261 -0.77 -5.33 -0.70
CA ILE A 261 -1.30 -4.33 0.23
C ILE A 261 -0.27 -3.25 0.55
N ALA A 262 -0.76 -2.14 1.09
CA ALA A 262 0.06 -1.21 1.85
C ALA A 262 0.27 -1.73 3.27
N ARG A 263 1.36 -1.32 3.92
CA ARG A 263 1.64 -1.72 5.30
C ARG A 263 0.57 -1.22 6.26
N SER A 264 0.14 0.03 6.14
CA SER A 264 -0.88 0.63 7.01
C SER A 264 -2.25 -0.06 6.93
N TYR A 265 -2.52 -0.86 5.88
CA TYR A 265 -3.74 -1.65 5.84
C TYR A 265 -3.74 -2.79 6.88
N LEU A 266 -2.59 -3.30 7.32
CA LEU A 266 -2.51 -4.33 8.37
C LEU A 266 -3.13 -3.90 9.70
N THR A 267 -3.11 -2.60 9.97
CA THR A 267 -3.65 -2.01 11.22
C THR A 267 -5.06 -1.47 11.05
N SER A 268 -5.67 -1.66 9.88
CA SER A 268 -7.04 -1.23 9.61
C SER A 268 -8.06 -2.12 10.32
N ARG A 269 -9.16 -1.54 10.80
CA ARG A 269 -10.33 -2.29 11.28
C ARG A 269 -10.98 -3.14 10.18
N LYS A 270 -10.69 -2.83 8.92
CA LYS A 270 -11.19 -3.54 7.73
C LYS A 270 -10.16 -4.47 7.11
N PHE A 271 -9.00 -4.68 7.75
CA PHE A 271 -7.98 -5.60 7.28
C PHE A 271 -8.55 -7.02 7.16
N ILE A 272 -8.81 -7.49 5.94
CA ILE A 272 -9.25 -8.86 5.60
C ILE A 272 -10.29 -9.38 6.61
N ARG A 273 -11.23 -8.51 7.00
CA ARG A 273 -12.12 -8.75 8.14
C ARG A 273 -13.10 -9.89 7.88
N ALA A 274 -13.39 -10.21 6.62
CA ALA A 274 -14.24 -11.33 6.26
C ALA A 274 -13.63 -12.68 6.67
N GLU A 275 -12.30 -12.76 6.77
CA GLU A 275 -11.60 -13.98 7.19
C GLU A 275 -10.99 -13.89 8.61
N GLY A 276 -11.38 -12.89 9.42
CA GLY A 276 -10.92 -12.74 10.80
C GLY A 276 -9.73 -11.79 10.99
N GLY A 277 -9.30 -11.13 9.91
CA GLY A 277 -8.37 -10.01 9.95
C GLY A 277 -7.05 -10.29 10.65
N LEU A 278 -6.63 -9.40 11.56
CA LEU A 278 -5.29 -9.43 12.14
C LEU A 278 -5.01 -10.73 12.92
N ALA A 279 -6.04 -11.34 13.52
CA ALA A 279 -5.94 -12.60 14.26
C ALA A 279 -5.40 -13.78 13.43
N ARG A 280 -5.49 -13.68 12.10
CA ARG A 280 -5.01 -14.69 11.15
C ARG A 280 -3.54 -14.55 10.78
N VAL A 281 -2.88 -13.44 11.10
CA VAL A 281 -1.48 -13.25 10.69
C VAL A 281 -0.59 -14.13 11.55
N VAL A 282 -0.03 -15.19 10.96
CA VAL A 282 0.79 -16.20 11.65
C VAL A 282 2.29 -16.01 11.41
N TRP A 283 2.66 -15.28 10.36
CA TRP A 283 4.07 -15.04 10.04
C TRP A 283 4.30 -13.65 9.43
N MET A 284 5.35 -12.97 9.90
CA MET A 284 5.74 -11.65 9.41
C MET A 284 7.24 -11.41 9.62
N PRO A 285 7.98 -10.81 8.65
CA PRO A 285 9.39 -10.46 8.85
C PRO A 285 9.59 -9.64 10.11
N LYS A 286 10.60 -9.95 10.91
CA LYS A 286 10.89 -9.26 12.16
C LYS A 286 11.06 -7.77 11.97
N SER A 287 11.73 -7.36 10.89
CA SER A 287 11.88 -5.94 10.55
C SER A 287 10.53 -5.23 10.34
N LEU A 288 9.54 -5.90 9.74
CA LEU A 288 8.21 -5.35 9.52
C LEU A 288 7.44 -5.29 10.85
N LYS A 289 7.50 -6.37 11.66
CA LYS A 289 6.91 -6.40 13.00
C LYS A 289 7.42 -5.25 13.86
N GLU A 290 8.74 -5.07 13.97
CA GLU A 290 9.33 -4.02 14.79
C GLU A 290 9.02 -2.61 14.29
N GLN A 291 9.06 -2.41 12.96
CA GLN A 291 8.69 -1.12 12.38
C GLN A 291 7.23 -0.74 12.69
N MET A 292 6.33 -1.72 12.69
CA MET A 292 4.90 -1.50 12.87
C MET A 292 4.41 -1.79 14.30
N ARG A 293 5.28 -2.25 15.20
CA ARG A 293 4.92 -2.79 16.53
C ARG A 293 3.95 -1.88 17.30
N PRO A 294 4.20 -0.56 17.46
CA PRO A 294 3.26 0.30 18.19
C PRO A 294 1.87 0.35 17.57
N ALA A 295 1.76 0.34 16.24
CA ALA A 295 0.49 0.40 15.54
C ALA A 295 -0.23 -0.97 15.53
N LEU A 296 0.52 -2.05 15.37
CA LEU A 296 0.01 -3.42 15.45
C LEU A 296 -0.51 -3.76 16.84
N LEU A 297 0.17 -3.36 17.91
CA LEU A 297 -0.30 -3.54 19.30
C LEU A 297 -1.64 -2.81 19.54
N ARG A 298 -1.76 -1.57 19.05
CA ARG A 298 -3.04 -0.83 19.12
C ARG A 298 -4.15 -1.53 18.33
N ALA A 299 -3.85 -2.01 17.13
CA ALA A 299 -4.81 -2.74 16.30
C ALA A 299 -5.22 -4.08 16.92
N ALA A 300 -4.28 -4.82 17.50
CA ALA A 300 -4.52 -6.08 18.21
C ALA A 300 -5.41 -5.85 19.44
N SER A 301 -5.11 -4.83 20.24
CA SER A 301 -5.95 -4.43 21.38
C SER A 301 -7.36 -4.05 20.95
N ALA A 302 -7.50 -3.25 19.87
CA ALA A 302 -8.82 -2.88 19.32
C ALA A 302 -9.60 -4.08 18.77
N ALA A 303 -8.91 -5.13 18.33
CA ALA A 303 -9.49 -6.40 17.89
C ALA A 303 -9.69 -7.41 19.04
N ALA A 304 -9.47 -7.00 20.30
CA ALA A 304 -9.56 -7.86 21.48
C ALA A 304 -8.66 -9.10 21.43
N LEU A 305 -7.49 -8.98 20.79
CA LEU A 305 -6.45 -10.02 20.78
C LEU A 305 -5.58 -9.94 22.04
N PRO A 306 -4.86 -11.03 22.40
CA PRO A 306 -3.92 -11.03 23.51
C PRO A 306 -2.90 -9.88 23.43
N GLU A 307 -2.45 -9.37 24.57
CA GLU A 307 -1.48 -8.26 24.62
C GLU A 307 -0.15 -8.65 23.96
N GLU A 308 0.23 -9.92 24.16
CA GLU A 308 1.39 -10.59 23.59
C GLU A 308 1.18 -11.06 22.14
N PHE A 309 0.04 -10.76 21.49
CA PHE A 309 -0.32 -11.30 20.17
C PHE A 309 0.81 -11.15 19.14
N ILE A 310 1.48 -9.99 19.11
CA ILE A 310 2.57 -9.73 18.15
C ILE A 310 3.78 -10.65 18.36
N ASP A 311 4.02 -11.08 19.59
CA ASP A 311 5.07 -12.03 19.93
C ASP A 311 4.63 -13.49 19.74
N MET A 312 3.34 -13.74 19.46
CA MET A 312 2.82 -15.04 19.01
C MET A 312 2.95 -15.20 17.48
N VAL A 313 3.15 -14.11 16.73
CA VAL A 313 3.35 -14.16 15.27
C VAL A 313 4.79 -14.56 14.96
N ALA A 314 4.96 -15.67 14.25
CA ALA A 314 6.29 -16.17 13.87
C ALA A 314 7.01 -15.20 12.91
N ASP A 315 8.34 -15.34 12.83
CA ASP A 315 9.18 -14.60 11.90
C ASP A 315 10.35 -15.48 11.43
N GLU A 316 11.29 -14.89 10.69
CA GLU A 316 12.46 -15.59 10.18
C GLU A 316 13.41 -16.12 11.27
N ASP A 317 13.37 -15.62 12.51
CA ASP A 317 14.17 -16.16 13.62
C ASP A 317 13.54 -17.46 14.17
N VAL A 318 12.21 -17.61 14.07
CA VAL A 318 11.50 -18.88 14.37
C VAL A 318 11.70 -19.89 13.24
N GLY A 319 11.48 -19.46 12.00
CA GLY A 319 11.61 -20.32 10.83
C GLY A 319 10.97 -19.77 9.56
N VAL A 320 11.31 -20.39 8.43
CA VAL A 320 10.83 -20.00 7.09
C VAL A 320 10.09 -21.13 6.37
N THR A 321 9.68 -22.18 7.09
CA THR A 321 8.84 -23.27 6.58
C THR A 321 7.69 -23.53 7.55
N VAL A 322 6.60 -24.14 7.07
CA VAL A 322 5.45 -24.51 7.90
C VAL A 322 5.87 -25.40 9.07
N GLU A 323 6.72 -26.41 8.80
CA GLU A 323 7.19 -27.37 9.80
C GLU A 323 7.97 -26.71 10.93
N ALA A 324 8.69 -25.62 10.63
CA ALA A 324 9.45 -24.87 11.62
C ALA A 324 8.56 -23.96 12.47
N ILE A 325 7.54 -23.33 11.87
CA ILE A 325 6.72 -22.32 12.58
C ILE A 325 5.51 -22.92 13.29
N LEU A 326 4.93 -24.02 12.80
CA LEU A 326 3.70 -24.58 13.37
C LEU A 326 3.87 -24.99 14.85
N PRO A 327 4.95 -25.66 15.29
CA PRO A 327 5.15 -25.97 16.70
C PRO A 327 5.23 -24.73 17.58
N PHE A 328 5.83 -23.64 17.08
CA PHE A 328 5.86 -22.37 17.79
C PHE A 328 4.46 -21.74 17.93
N LEU A 329 3.66 -21.77 16.87
CA LEU A 329 2.29 -21.27 16.90
C LEU A 329 1.42 -22.06 17.89
N GLU A 330 1.59 -23.38 17.96
CA GLU A 330 0.92 -24.26 18.92
C GLU A 330 1.38 -23.97 20.37
N GLU A 331 2.69 -23.88 20.61
CA GLU A 331 3.25 -23.56 21.92
C GLU A 331 2.75 -22.21 22.44
N LYS A 332 2.69 -21.20 21.56
CA LYS A 332 2.16 -19.88 21.89
C LYS A 332 0.65 -19.84 21.99
N GLY A 333 -0.08 -20.87 21.53
CA GLY A 333 -1.53 -20.86 21.49
C GLY A 333 -2.09 -19.80 20.53
N HIS A 334 -1.46 -19.66 19.35
CA HIS A 334 -1.84 -18.62 18.38
C HIS A 334 -3.32 -18.70 17.99
N PRO A 335 -4.09 -17.58 18.04
CA PRO A 335 -5.54 -17.61 17.89
C PRO A 335 -6.02 -18.18 16.55
N ALA A 336 -5.27 -17.96 15.46
CA ALA A 336 -5.60 -18.51 14.14
C ALA A 336 -5.85 -20.04 14.14
N LEU A 337 -5.16 -20.79 14.99
CA LEU A 337 -5.29 -22.25 15.06
C LEU A 337 -6.64 -22.72 15.62
N SER A 338 -7.36 -21.84 16.34
CA SER A 338 -8.67 -22.15 16.96
C SER A 338 -9.86 -21.50 16.25
N LEU A 339 -9.61 -20.65 15.24
CA LEU A 339 -10.67 -20.04 14.44
C LEU A 339 -11.27 -21.05 13.45
N GLU A 340 -12.44 -20.74 12.89
CA GLU A 340 -13.04 -21.54 11.82
C GLU A 340 -12.03 -21.78 10.68
N PRO A 341 -12.07 -22.94 10.01
CA PRO A 341 -11.21 -23.19 8.85
C PRO A 341 -11.37 -22.13 7.76
N LEU A 342 -10.27 -21.64 7.20
CA LEU A 342 -10.27 -20.75 6.02
C LEU A 342 -10.74 -21.44 4.73
N LEU A 343 -10.67 -22.78 4.69
CA LEU A 343 -10.95 -23.64 3.55
C LEU A 343 -11.92 -24.76 3.92
#